data_AF-A0AAD7MLC0-F1
#
_entry.id   AF-A0AAD7MLC0-F1
#
_cell.length_a   1.000
_cell.length_b   1.000
_cell.length_c   1.000
_cell.angle_alpha   90.00
_cell.angle_beta   90.00
_cell.angle_gamma   90.00
#
_symmetry.space_group_name_H-M   'P 1'
#
loop_
_entity.id
_entity.type
_entity.pdbx_description
1 polymer ?
#
loop_
_entity_poly.entity_id
_entity_poly.type
_entity_poly.pdbx_seq_one_letter_code
_entity_poly.pdbx_strand_id
1 'polypeptide(L)'
;DGILRQAPTVESALKALADIGKVLRPPRKKGPGYIDPNIDPFTRSRIKGIQSLLALYTYPSSSTHGQWKKAAMNAAITLRRGNYCARVLRRLARQYIADRTVLPENPYGNWNETLLINEDLCNELMEYLQLLCSTKDENGRESGITAAKVQAWLARPDIMQKYGYTKTISLATAKHYLHALGFRFTSPTKGQYVDGHERADVRADRDKVYIPKLSDFRTRMRVFDKDGNDITAEVEAMVASGKRVVIWYHDESIFYAHDRHRKSWRHKDTSIKPHQKGEGVSLMVADFVSADFGWLVGPQTKRSARV
;
A
#
# COMPACT_ATOMS: atom_id res chain seq x y z
N ASP A 1 -6.62 -26.80 43.20
CA ASP A 1 -7.91 -27.42 42.82
C ASP A 1 -7.75 -28.84 42.28
N GLY A 2 -7.81 -29.83 43.17
CA GLY A 2 -7.54 -31.26 42.87
C GLY A 2 -8.68 -32.02 42.19
N ILE A 3 -9.79 -31.38 41.84
CA ILE A 3 -11.04 -32.02 41.41
C ILE A 3 -11.01 -32.41 39.91
N LEU A 4 -10.17 -31.79 39.08
CA LEU A 4 -10.15 -31.97 37.61
C LEU A 4 -9.41 -33.22 37.09
N ARG A 5 -8.99 -34.14 37.95
CA ARG A 5 -8.24 -35.35 37.53
C ARG A 5 -9.13 -36.54 37.19
N GLN A 6 -10.36 -36.60 37.69
CA GLN A 6 -11.25 -37.71 37.38
C GLN A 6 -11.70 -37.68 35.91
N ALA A 7 -11.94 -38.86 35.35
CA ALA A 7 -12.51 -38.99 34.02
C ALA A 7 -14.00 -38.59 34.06
N PRO A 8 -14.52 -37.90 33.02
CA PRO A 8 -15.96 -37.68 32.91
C PRO A 8 -16.73 -39.00 32.90
N THR A 9 -17.97 -39.03 33.35
CA THR A 9 -18.78 -40.25 33.26
C THR A 9 -19.02 -40.63 31.80
N VAL A 10 -19.07 -41.94 31.50
CA VAL A 10 -19.32 -42.45 30.15
C VAL A 10 -20.64 -41.90 29.60
N GLU A 11 -21.67 -41.80 30.43
CA GLU A 11 -22.97 -41.25 30.04
C GLU A 11 -22.90 -39.77 29.59
N SER A 12 -22.21 -38.92 30.37
CA SER A 12 -22.04 -37.50 30.02
C SER A 12 -21.24 -37.32 28.72
N ALA A 13 -20.22 -38.16 28.52
CA ALA A 13 -19.40 -38.18 27.32
C ALA A 13 -20.19 -38.69 26.09
N LEU A 14 -21.15 -39.61 26.27
CA LEU A 14 -21.99 -40.11 25.19
C LEU A 14 -23.00 -39.06 24.73
N LYS A 15 -23.62 -38.32 25.65
CA LYS A 15 -24.46 -37.15 25.34
C LYS A 15 -23.64 -36.09 24.58
N ALA A 16 -22.40 -35.87 24.99
CA ALA A 16 -21.48 -34.95 24.31
C ALA A 16 -21.13 -35.39 22.89
N LEU A 17 -20.89 -36.69 22.69
CA LEU A 17 -20.55 -37.24 21.38
C LEU A 17 -21.70 -37.07 20.38
N ALA A 18 -22.94 -37.32 20.81
CA ALA A 18 -24.12 -37.15 19.97
C ALA A 18 -24.29 -35.69 19.53
N ASP A 19 -24.07 -34.74 20.45
CA ASP A 19 -24.16 -33.31 20.21
C ASP A 19 -23.08 -32.80 19.24
N ILE A 20 -21.82 -33.20 19.44
CA ILE A 20 -20.72 -32.89 18.51
C ILE A 20 -20.99 -33.43 17.10
N GLY A 21 -21.65 -34.59 17.00
CA GLY A 21 -22.10 -35.13 15.72
C GLY A 21 -22.98 -34.15 14.95
N LYS A 22 -23.91 -33.48 15.64
CA LYS A 22 -24.80 -32.45 15.06
C LYS A 22 -24.05 -31.18 14.70
N VAL A 23 -23.05 -30.77 15.49
CA VAL A 23 -22.20 -29.59 15.18
C VAL A 23 -21.37 -29.82 13.92
N LEU A 24 -20.75 -30.99 13.76
CA LEU A 24 -19.93 -31.30 12.59
C LEU A 24 -20.75 -31.61 11.33
N ARG A 25 -21.98 -32.09 11.50
CA ARG A 25 -22.88 -32.53 10.43
C ARG A 25 -24.31 -32.10 10.78
N PRO A 26 -24.63 -30.80 10.68
CA PRO A 26 -25.98 -30.33 10.94
C PRO A 26 -26.94 -30.90 9.88
N PRO A 27 -28.06 -31.52 10.29
CA PRO A 27 -29.02 -32.08 9.35
C PRO A 27 -29.69 -30.98 8.54
N ARG A 28 -30.09 -31.31 7.30
CA ARG A 28 -30.90 -30.40 6.48
C ARG A 28 -32.29 -30.21 7.09
N LYS A 29 -32.88 -29.01 6.91
CA LYS A 29 -34.27 -28.72 7.32
C LYS A 29 -35.29 -29.62 6.59
N LYS A 30 -34.98 -30.03 5.34
CA LYS A 30 -35.79 -30.93 4.51
C LYS A 30 -34.88 -31.86 3.71
N GLY A 31 -35.28 -33.12 3.59
CA GLY A 31 -34.58 -34.15 2.80
C GLY A 31 -33.34 -34.77 3.47
N PRO A 32 -32.77 -35.82 2.88
CA PRO A 32 -31.60 -36.50 3.42
C PRO A 32 -30.32 -35.66 3.28
N GLY A 33 -29.36 -35.88 4.17
CA GLY A 33 -28.02 -35.27 4.11
C GLY A 33 -27.79 -34.13 5.10
N TYR A 34 -26.64 -33.49 4.96
CA TYR A 34 -26.13 -32.48 5.90
C TYR A 34 -25.88 -31.14 5.21
N ILE A 35 -25.82 -30.07 6.00
CA ILE A 35 -25.42 -28.72 5.59
C ILE A 35 -23.94 -28.53 5.97
N ASP A 36 -23.20 -27.72 5.21
CA ASP A 36 -21.87 -27.28 5.65
C ASP A 36 -22.03 -26.38 6.89
N PRO A 37 -21.45 -26.73 8.05
CA PRO A 37 -21.60 -25.93 9.26
C PRO A 37 -20.83 -24.59 9.20
N ASN A 38 -20.10 -24.31 8.11
CA ASN A 38 -19.30 -23.08 7.96
C ASN A 38 -18.32 -22.85 9.12
N ILE A 39 -17.69 -23.93 9.58
CA ILE A 39 -16.69 -23.91 10.64
C ILE A 39 -15.31 -23.87 10.01
N ASP A 40 -14.44 -22.97 10.49
CA ASP A 40 -13.09 -22.85 9.98
C ASP A 40 -12.28 -24.17 10.14
N PRO A 41 -11.28 -24.41 9.27
CA PRO A 41 -10.55 -25.68 9.26
C PRO A 41 -9.87 -26.03 10.59
N PHE A 42 -9.39 -25.04 11.34
CA PHE A 42 -8.72 -25.26 12.62
C PHE A 42 -9.72 -25.76 13.66
N THR A 43 -10.83 -25.03 13.84
CA THR A 43 -11.90 -25.39 14.77
C THR A 43 -12.49 -26.75 14.41
N ARG A 44 -12.75 -27.01 13.12
CA ARG A 44 -13.25 -28.29 12.64
C ARG A 44 -12.32 -29.46 12.96
N SER A 45 -11.00 -29.27 12.83
CA SER A 45 -10.00 -30.29 13.17
C SER A 45 -10.01 -30.62 14.67
N ARG A 46 -10.15 -29.59 15.53
CA ARG A 46 -10.25 -29.76 16.98
C ARG A 46 -11.52 -30.49 17.39
N ILE A 47 -12.66 -30.10 16.82
CA ILE A 47 -13.95 -30.76 17.09
C ILE A 47 -13.91 -32.23 16.66
N LYS A 48 -13.33 -32.55 15.48
CA LYS A 48 -13.11 -33.94 15.05
C LYS A 48 -12.23 -34.72 16.04
N GLY A 49 -11.17 -34.10 16.57
CA GLY A 49 -10.35 -34.70 17.62
C GLY A 49 -11.12 -35.02 18.90
N ILE A 50 -12.00 -34.10 19.32
CA ILE A 50 -12.89 -34.32 20.47
C ILE A 50 -13.86 -35.46 20.17
N GLN A 51 -14.46 -35.48 18.97
CA GLN A 51 -15.35 -36.56 18.54
C GLN A 51 -14.65 -37.93 18.61
N SER A 52 -13.43 -38.04 18.08
CA SER A 52 -12.64 -39.28 18.14
C SER A 52 -12.31 -39.68 19.58
N LEU A 53 -11.94 -38.73 20.43
CA LEU A 53 -11.70 -38.99 21.86
C LEU A 53 -12.95 -39.55 22.54
N LEU A 54 -14.09 -38.87 22.40
CA LEU A 54 -15.33 -39.30 23.04
C LEU A 54 -15.81 -40.65 22.52
N ALA A 55 -15.70 -40.91 21.21
CA ALA A 55 -16.03 -42.21 20.62
C ALA A 55 -15.16 -43.33 21.21
N LEU A 56 -13.84 -43.14 21.24
CA LEU A 56 -12.89 -44.12 21.80
C LEU A 56 -13.05 -44.32 23.32
N TYR A 57 -13.61 -43.35 24.01
CA TYR A 57 -13.88 -43.44 25.45
C TYR A 57 -15.21 -44.14 25.78
N THR A 58 -16.24 -43.93 24.94
CA THR A 58 -17.62 -44.31 25.25
C THR A 58 -18.07 -45.61 24.63
N TYR A 59 -17.60 -45.97 23.42
CA TYR A 59 -18.04 -47.20 22.77
C TYR A 59 -17.47 -48.45 23.47
N PRO A 60 -18.31 -49.44 23.83
CA PRO A 60 -17.85 -50.67 24.49
C PRO A 60 -16.89 -51.51 23.64
N SER A 61 -17.02 -51.42 22.31
CA SER A 61 -16.12 -52.10 21.36
C SER A 61 -14.73 -51.45 21.25
N SER A 62 -14.51 -50.28 21.86
CA SER A 62 -13.21 -49.62 21.85
C SER A 62 -12.25 -50.27 22.84
N SER A 63 -11.02 -50.53 22.42
CA SER A 63 -9.94 -50.99 23.31
C SER A 63 -9.59 -50.01 24.43
N THR A 64 -10.02 -48.75 24.32
CA THR A 64 -9.82 -47.70 25.32
C THR A 64 -11.12 -47.30 26.03
N HIS A 65 -12.16 -48.15 25.98
CA HIS A 65 -13.42 -47.93 26.70
C HIS A 65 -13.16 -47.62 28.18
N GLY A 66 -13.74 -46.53 28.69
CA GLY A 66 -13.55 -46.08 30.07
C GLY A 66 -12.14 -45.55 30.42
N GLN A 67 -11.18 -45.56 29.48
CA GLN A 67 -9.79 -45.16 29.72
C GLN A 67 -9.47 -43.78 29.11
N TRP A 68 -9.94 -42.71 29.77
CA TRP A 68 -9.90 -41.32 29.28
C TRP A 68 -8.54 -40.86 28.73
N LYS A 69 -7.44 -41.15 29.45
CA LYS A 69 -6.09 -40.75 29.03
C LYS A 69 -5.61 -41.51 27.78
N LYS A 70 -5.93 -42.82 27.66
CA LYS A 70 -5.54 -43.64 26.50
C LYS A 70 -6.40 -43.30 25.28
N ALA A 71 -7.70 -43.14 25.46
CA ALA A 71 -8.61 -42.67 24.40
C ALA A 71 -8.14 -41.33 23.80
N ALA A 72 -7.69 -40.40 24.66
CA ALA A 72 -7.19 -39.10 24.21
C ALA A 72 -5.86 -39.19 23.45
N MET A 73 -4.99 -40.13 23.84
CA MET A 73 -3.76 -40.38 23.10
C MET A 73 -4.06 -40.94 21.72
N ASN A 74 -4.92 -41.96 21.65
CA ASN A 74 -5.31 -42.59 20.38
C ASN A 74 -5.96 -41.57 19.45
N ALA A 75 -6.85 -40.70 19.96
CA ALA A 75 -7.43 -39.60 19.18
C ALA A 75 -6.39 -38.55 18.72
N ALA A 76 -5.33 -38.30 19.50
CA ALA A 76 -4.26 -37.41 19.05
C ALA A 76 -3.41 -38.06 17.94
N ILE A 77 -3.19 -39.37 18.00
CA ILE A 77 -2.47 -40.13 16.98
C ILE A 77 -3.22 -40.12 15.65
N THR A 78 -4.56 -40.25 15.64
CA THR A 78 -5.36 -40.14 14.39
C THR A 78 -5.24 -38.77 13.73
N LEU A 79 -4.94 -37.73 14.51
CA LEU A 79 -4.64 -36.38 14.02
C LEU A 79 -3.15 -36.17 13.65
N ARG A 80 -2.33 -37.23 13.69
CA ARG A 80 -0.86 -37.18 13.51
C ARG A 80 -0.17 -36.24 14.50
N ARG A 81 -0.63 -36.24 15.77
CA ARG A 81 -0.09 -35.44 16.87
C ARG A 81 0.25 -36.31 18.09
N GLY A 82 0.95 -35.74 19.07
CA GLY A 82 1.38 -36.44 20.28
C GLY A 82 0.76 -35.93 21.59
N ASN A 83 1.48 -36.15 22.69
CA ASN A 83 1.11 -35.85 24.08
C ASN A 83 0.43 -34.49 24.30
N TYR A 84 0.97 -33.43 23.68
CA TYR A 84 0.42 -32.08 23.82
C TYR A 84 -1.02 -32.01 23.29
N CYS A 85 -1.27 -32.56 22.10
CA CYS A 85 -2.61 -32.54 21.51
C CYS A 85 -3.58 -33.39 22.34
N ALA A 86 -3.16 -34.56 22.83
CA ALA A 86 -3.98 -35.37 23.75
C ALA A 86 -4.36 -34.62 25.04
N ARG A 87 -3.48 -33.76 25.56
CA ARG A 87 -3.79 -32.89 26.72
C ARG A 87 -4.78 -31.79 26.35
N VAL A 88 -4.61 -31.14 25.19
CA VAL A 88 -5.55 -30.13 24.68
C VAL A 88 -6.93 -30.72 24.44
N LEU A 89 -7.02 -31.88 23.77
CA LEU A 89 -8.28 -32.58 23.51
C LEU A 89 -9.02 -32.91 24.81
N ARG A 90 -8.32 -33.40 25.84
CA ARG A 90 -8.94 -33.66 27.15
C ARG A 90 -9.48 -32.40 27.82
N ARG A 91 -8.77 -31.27 27.69
CA ARG A 91 -9.23 -29.99 28.24
C ARG A 91 -10.49 -29.52 27.51
N LEU A 92 -10.45 -29.47 26.18
CA LEU A 92 -11.56 -29.03 25.34
C LEU A 92 -12.79 -29.95 25.50
N ALA A 93 -12.58 -31.26 25.53
CA ALA A 93 -13.66 -32.21 25.72
C ALA A 93 -14.35 -32.04 27.09
N ARG A 94 -13.59 -31.73 28.16
CA ARG A 94 -14.18 -31.42 29.47
C ARG A 94 -14.98 -30.13 29.47
N GLN A 95 -14.44 -29.07 28.86
CA GLN A 95 -15.14 -27.80 28.69
C GLN A 95 -16.46 -28.02 27.95
N TYR A 96 -16.43 -28.79 26.84
CA TYR A 96 -17.62 -29.12 26.06
C TYR A 96 -18.62 -30.03 26.79
N ILE A 97 -18.14 -30.92 27.67
CA ILE A 97 -19.03 -31.75 28.50
C ILE A 97 -19.76 -30.88 29.54
N ALA A 98 -19.07 -29.90 30.11
CA ALA A 98 -19.62 -28.97 31.09
C ALA A 98 -20.58 -27.94 30.46
N ASP A 99 -20.20 -27.39 29.30
CA ASP A 99 -20.98 -26.39 28.57
C ASP A 99 -20.97 -26.70 27.06
N ARG A 100 -22.17 -26.93 26.51
CA ARG A 100 -22.39 -27.28 25.09
C ARG A 100 -22.16 -26.12 24.13
N THR A 101 -22.15 -24.89 24.63
CA THR A 101 -21.98 -23.69 23.82
C THR A 101 -20.52 -23.38 23.51
N VAL A 102 -19.58 -23.97 24.27
CA VAL A 102 -18.14 -23.65 24.20
C VAL A 102 -17.44 -24.48 23.15
N LEU A 103 -17.22 -23.92 21.96
CA LEU A 103 -16.40 -24.54 20.90
C LEU A 103 -14.94 -24.08 20.94
N PRO A 104 -13.99 -24.88 20.40
CA PRO A 104 -12.60 -24.46 20.33
C PRO A 104 -12.45 -23.24 19.43
N GLU A 105 -12.04 -22.10 19.99
CA GLU A 105 -11.75 -20.91 19.19
C GLU A 105 -10.45 -21.06 18.40
N ASN A 106 -10.45 -20.57 17.16
CA ASN A 106 -9.26 -20.48 16.34
C ASN A 106 -8.45 -19.24 16.73
N PRO A 107 -7.23 -19.38 17.29
CA PRO A 107 -6.41 -18.24 17.68
C PRO A 107 -5.69 -17.57 16.48
N TYR A 108 -5.81 -18.13 15.28
CA TYR A 108 -5.12 -17.65 14.08
C TYR A 108 -6.12 -16.91 13.17
N GLY A 109 -5.74 -15.72 12.69
CA GLY A 109 -6.52 -14.95 11.71
C GLY A 109 -6.84 -13.52 12.15
N ASN A 110 -7.02 -13.27 13.45
CA ASN A 110 -7.50 -11.97 13.96
C ASN A 110 -6.38 -11.00 14.39
N TRP A 111 -5.13 -11.39 14.20
CA TRP A 111 -3.92 -10.62 14.51
C TRP A 111 -3.70 -9.33 13.70
N ASN A 112 -4.47 -9.09 12.62
CA ASN A 112 -4.26 -7.96 11.70
C ASN A 112 -5.53 -7.12 11.46
N GLU A 113 -6.54 -7.26 12.31
CA GLU A 113 -7.76 -6.46 12.19
C GLU A 113 -7.46 -4.98 12.42
N THR A 114 -7.63 -4.17 11.38
CA THR A 114 -7.38 -2.72 11.44
C THR A 114 -8.47 -2.04 12.25
N LEU A 115 -8.14 -0.93 12.94
CA LEU A 115 -9.14 -0.10 13.63
C LEU A 115 -10.26 0.39 12.71
N LEU A 116 -9.99 0.49 11.41
CA LEU A 116 -10.97 0.86 10.37
C LEU A 116 -12.14 -0.12 10.20
N ILE A 117 -12.13 -1.29 10.86
CA ILE A 117 -13.30 -2.18 10.93
C ILE A 117 -14.45 -1.51 11.70
N ASN A 118 -14.12 -0.63 12.64
CA ASN A 118 -15.12 0.17 13.32
C ASN A 118 -15.62 1.28 12.38
N GLU A 119 -16.85 1.13 11.88
CA GLU A 119 -17.47 2.06 10.93
C GLU A 119 -17.58 3.49 11.50
N ASP A 120 -17.89 3.64 12.80
CA ASP A 120 -18.00 4.94 13.45
C ASP A 120 -16.64 5.66 13.49
N LEU A 121 -15.56 4.97 13.85
CA LEU A 121 -14.20 5.53 13.82
C LEU A 121 -13.82 5.92 12.39
N CYS A 122 -14.17 5.07 11.42
CA CYS A 122 -13.88 5.30 10.02
C CYS A 122 -14.56 6.60 9.53
N ASN A 123 -15.84 6.78 9.87
CA ASN A 123 -16.62 7.96 9.51
C ASN A 123 -16.05 9.24 10.16
N GLU A 124 -15.76 9.23 11.47
CA GLU A 124 -15.19 10.40 12.16
C GLU A 124 -13.79 10.76 11.63
N LEU A 125 -12.98 9.76 11.30
CA LEU A 125 -11.69 10.00 10.66
C LEU A 125 -11.87 10.60 9.25
N MET A 126 -12.85 10.15 8.48
CA MET A 126 -13.16 10.74 7.18
C MET A 126 -13.61 12.20 7.29
N GLU A 127 -14.47 12.55 8.25
CA GLU A 127 -14.90 13.93 8.50
C GLU A 127 -13.71 14.82 8.83
N TYR A 128 -12.81 14.35 9.69
CA TYR A 128 -11.56 15.04 10.01
C TYR A 128 -10.68 15.24 8.76
N LEU A 129 -10.56 14.23 7.91
CA LEU A 129 -9.80 14.34 6.65
C LEU A 129 -10.44 15.31 5.66
N GLN A 130 -11.77 15.37 5.58
CA GLN A 130 -12.50 16.33 4.75
C GLN A 130 -12.27 17.77 5.21
N LEU A 131 -12.24 18.02 6.53
CA LEU A 131 -11.87 19.32 7.09
C LEU A 131 -10.47 19.72 6.63
N LEU A 132 -9.51 18.79 6.68
CA LEU A 132 -8.13 19.05 6.25
C LEU A 132 -7.98 19.26 4.73
N CYS A 133 -8.82 18.64 3.90
CA CYS A 133 -8.86 18.86 2.44
C CYS A 133 -9.14 20.31 2.06
N SER A 134 -9.82 21.07 2.93
CA SER A 134 -10.15 22.48 2.68
C SER A 134 -9.05 23.45 3.12
N THR A 135 -8.04 22.94 3.84
CA THR A 135 -6.93 23.73 4.37
C THR A 135 -5.66 23.52 3.56
N LYS A 136 -4.91 24.60 3.32
CA LYS A 136 -3.54 24.47 2.80
C LYS A 136 -2.60 23.99 3.90
N ASP A 137 -1.57 23.24 3.55
CA ASP A 137 -0.52 22.88 4.52
C ASP A 137 0.39 24.09 4.83
N GLU A 138 1.22 23.96 5.87
CA GLU A 138 2.22 24.97 6.30
C GLU A 138 3.25 25.32 5.20
N ASN A 139 3.39 24.45 4.19
CA ASN A 139 4.27 24.63 3.03
C ASN A 139 3.48 25.08 1.78
N GLY A 140 2.22 25.49 1.92
CA GLY A 140 1.36 25.97 0.85
C GLY A 140 0.73 24.90 -0.05
N ARG A 141 0.83 23.60 0.28
CA ARG A 141 0.22 22.49 -0.49
C ARG A 141 -1.30 22.58 -0.43
N GLU A 142 -1.97 22.20 -1.52
CA GLU A 142 -3.44 22.27 -1.65
C GLU A 142 -4.24 21.42 -0.66
N SER A 143 -3.62 20.41 -0.05
CA SER A 143 -4.24 19.58 0.97
C SER A 143 -3.35 19.54 2.21
N GLY A 144 -3.92 19.95 3.34
CA GLY A 144 -3.30 19.89 4.66
C GLY A 144 -3.13 18.48 5.21
N ILE A 145 -3.53 17.43 4.46
CA ILE A 145 -3.51 16.04 4.93
C ILE A 145 -2.07 15.52 4.96
N THR A 146 -1.70 14.97 6.12
CA THR A 146 -0.46 14.21 6.30
C THR A 146 -0.74 12.97 7.14
N ALA A 147 0.05 11.91 6.93
CA ALA A 147 -0.03 10.72 7.79
C ALA A 147 0.26 11.05 9.27
N ALA A 148 1.09 12.07 9.54
CA ALA A 148 1.36 12.54 10.88
C ALA A 148 0.11 13.15 11.54
N LYS A 149 -0.72 13.90 10.80
CA LYS A 149 -1.98 14.44 11.32
C LYS A 149 -3.01 13.36 11.61
N VAL A 150 -3.06 12.30 10.80
CA VAL A 150 -3.90 11.11 11.08
C VAL A 150 -3.43 10.41 12.35
N GLN A 151 -2.12 10.19 12.47
CA GLN A 151 -1.53 9.57 13.66
C GLN A 151 -1.82 10.40 14.92
N ALA A 152 -1.63 11.72 14.86
CA ALA A 152 -1.88 12.63 15.98
C ALA A 152 -3.36 12.67 16.36
N TRP A 153 -4.28 12.65 15.39
CA TRP A 153 -5.72 12.60 15.65
C TRP A 153 -6.13 11.31 16.35
N LEU A 154 -5.65 10.16 15.87
CA LEU A 154 -5.90 8.86 16.50
C LEU A 154 -5.22 8.70 17.87
N ALA A 155 -4.20 9.52 18.17
CA ALA A 155 -3.51 9.54 19.46
C ALA A 155 -4.19 10.43 20.50
N ARG A 156 -5.28 11.13 20.16
CA ARG A 156 -5.97 11.98 21.12
C ARG A 156 -6.63 11.15 22.23
N PRO A 157 -6.52 11.54 23.51
CA PRO A 157 -7.08 10.78 24.62
C PRO A 157 -8.58 10.52 24.53
N ASP A 158 -9.35 11.49 24.00
CA ASP A 158 -10.80 11.38 23.83
C ASP A 158 -11.18 10.31 22.80
N ILE A 159 -10.48 10.25 21.66
CA ILE A 159 -10.68 9.22 20.63
C ILE A 159 -10.25 7.85 21.15
N MET A 160 -9.07 7.76 21.78
CA MET A 160 -8.55 6.51 22.36
C MET A 160 -9.50 5.93 23.40
N GLN A 161 -10.05 6.77 24.28
CA GLN A 161 -11.02 6.37 25.30
C GLN A 161 -12.35 5.94 24.67
N LYS A 162 -12.85 6.69 23.67
CA LYS A 162 -14.12 6.39 22.99
C LYS A 162 -14.11 5.04 22.29
N TYR A 163 -13.01 4.68 21.63
CA TYR A 163 -12.90 3.43 20.86
C TYR A 163 -12.11 2.32 21.57
N GLY A 164 -11.69 2.53 22.82
CA GLY A 164 -11.17 1.49 23.70
C GLY A 164 -9.78 0.94 23.35
N TYR A 165 -8.94 1.70 22.66
CA TYR A 165 -7.56 1.28 22.34
C TYR A 165 -6.52 2.13 23.09
N THR A 166 -5.45 1.47 23.54
CA THR A 166 -4.43 2.10 24.42
C THR A 166 -3.13 2.44 23.71
N LYS A 167 -2.90 1.90 22.51
CA LYS A 167 -1.66 2.10 21.76
C LYS A 167 -1.88 3.05 20.60
N THR A 168 -0.96 3.99 20.44
CA THR A 168 -0.90 4.84 19.25
C THR A 168 -0.43 4.02 18.06
N ILE A 169 -0.98 4.34 16.88
CA ILE A 169 -0.56 3.70 15.65
C ILE A 169 0.78 4.26 15.16
N SER A 170 1.49 3.49 14.35
CA SER A 170 2.71 3.96 13.68
C SER A 170 2.38 4.88 12.50
N LEU A 171 3.35 5.69 12.06
CA LEU A 171 3.23 6.50 10.85
C LEU A 171 2.97 5.64 9.60
N ALA A 172 3.54 4.44 9.53
CA ALA A 172 3.29 3.51 8.43
C ALA A 172 1.84 3.01 8.41
N THR A 173 1.29 2.69 9.58
CA THR A 173 -0.12 2.32 9.74
C THR A 173 -1.04 3.48 9.32
N ALA A 174 -0.71 4.72 9.71
CA ALA A 174 -1.47 5.90 9.30
C ALA A 174 -1.47 6.10 7.77
N LYS A 175 -0.34 5.84 7.10
CA LYS A 175 -0.27 5.82 5.63
C LYS A 175 -1.16 4.73 5.02
N HIS A 176 -1.14 3.53 5.59
CA HIS A 176 -2.02 2.43 5.14
C HIS A 176 -3.50 2.81 5.30
N TYR A 177 -3.87 3.50 6.39
CA TYR A 177 -5.24 3.96 6.60
C TYR A 177 -5.65 4.97 5.54
N LEU A 178 -4.79 5.94 5.22
CA LEU A 178 -5.05 6.86 4.10
C LEU A 178 -5.30 6.10 2.78
N HIS A 179 -4.49 5.08 2.49
CA HIS A 179 -4.69 4.26 1.29
C HIS A 179 -6.01 3.49 1.29
N ALA A 180 -6.37 2.91 2.43
CA ALA A 180 -7.63 2.17 2.63
C ALA A 180 -8.85 3.10 2.45
N LEU A 181 -8.77 4.33 2.95
CA LEU A 181 -9.77 5.38 2.81
C LEU A 181 -9.78 6.07 1.43
N GLY A 182 -9.07 5.52 0.43
CA GLY A 182 -9.11 6.03 -0.93
C GLY A 182 -8.19 7.23 -1.21
N PHE A 183 -7.36 7.67 -0.26
CA PHE A 183 -6.39 8.74 -0.49
C PHE A 183 -5.13 8.22 -1.19
N ARG A 184 -4.54 9.08 -2.03
CA ARG A 184 -3.30 8.81 -2.77
C ARG A 184 -2.38 10.02 -2.68
N PHE A 185 -1.07 9.76 -2.59
CA PHE A 185 -0.05 10.81 -2.60
C PHE A 185 0.42 11.04 -4.04
N THR A 186 -0.20 12.00 -4.73
CA THR A 186 0.02 12.24 -6.16
C THR A 186 0.14 13.73 -6.46
N SER A 187 0.69 14.04 -7.64
CA SER A 187 0.60 15.39 -8.20
C SER A 187 -0.78 15.58 -8.82
N PRO A 188 -1.36 16.79 -8.75
CA PRO A 188 -2.56 17.09 -9.53
C PRO A 188 -2.26 16.89 -11.02
N THR A 189 -3.21 16.28 -11.74
CA THR A 189 -3.19 16.22 -13.20
C THR A 189 -3.28 17.65 -13.74
N LYS A 190 -2.20 18.14 -14.34
CA LYS A 190 -2.23 19.41 -15.07
C LYS A 190 -3.25 19.26 -16.20
N GLY A 191 -4.08 20.28 -16.42
CA GLY A 191 -4.90 20.37 -17.63
C GLY A 191 -4.01 20.20 -18.87
N GLN A 192 -4.60 19.65 -19.93
CA GLN A 192 -3.92 19.33 -21.18
C GLN A 192 -3.37 20.61 -21.82
N TYR A 193 -2.08 20.89 -21.67
CA TYR A 193 -1.40 21.92 -22.45
C TYR A 193 -1.05 21.30 -23.80
N VAL A 194 -1.71 21.76 -24.87
CA VAL A 194 -1.33 21.41 -26.24
C VAL A 194 -0.17 22.32 -26.60
N ASP A 195 1.02 21.74 -26.60
CA ASP A 195 2.21 22.45 -27.01
C ASP A 195 2.15 22.67 -28.53
N GLY A 196 2.21 23.94 -28.96
CA GLY A 196 1.88 24.36 -30.34
C GLY A 196 2.85 23.85 -31.42
N HIS A 197 3.88 23.10 -31.03
CA HIS A 197 4.87 22.49 -31.90
C HIS A 197 4.27 21.52 -32.93
N GLU A 198 3.07 20.99 -32.68
CA GLU A 198 2.38 20.09 -33.61
C GLU A 198 1.52 20.81 -34.68
N ARG A 199 1.56 22.14 -34.78
CA ARG A 199 0.86 22.83 -35.87
C ARG A 199 1.54 22.57 -37.21
N ALA A 200 0.73 22.47 -38.27
CA ALA A 200 1.22 22.12 -39.60
C ALA A 200 2.18 23.18 -40.17
N ASP A 201 1.94 24.46 -39.89
CA ASP A 201 2.80 25.57 -40.28
C ASP A 201 4.15 25.52 -39.54
N VAL A 202 4.15 25.27 -38.24
CA VAL A 202 5.37 25.11 -37.42
C VAL A 202 6.22 23.93 -37.91
N ARG A 203 5.61 22.78 -38.20
CA ARG A 203 6.32 21.65 -38.79
C ARG A 203 6.88 21.98 -40.17
N ALA A 204 6.11 22.66 -41.02
CA ALA A 204 6.56 23.03 -42.35
C ALA A 204 7.76 23.98 -42.31
N ASP A 205 7.77 24.98 -41.42
CA ASP A 205 8.90 25.87 -41.23
C ASP A 205 10.13 25.13 -40.67
N ARG A 206 9.94 24.29 -39.64
CA ARG A 206 11.00 23.47 -39.06
C ARG A 206 11.68 22.59 -40.12
N ASP A 207 10.89 21.85 -40.89
CA ASP A 207 11.40 20.82 -41.79
C ASP A 207 11.93 21.41 -43.11
N LYS A 208 11.34 22.50 -43.61
CA LYS A 208 11.71 23.08 -44.92
C LYS A 208 12.67 24.27 -44.83
N VAL A 209 12.74 24.97 -43.70
CA VAL A 209 13.54 26.20 -43.55
C VAL A 209 14.61 26.01 -42.48
N TYR A 210 14.21 25.73 -41.24
CA TYR A 210 15.12 25.73 -40.10
C TYR A 210 16.16 24.61 -40.16
N ILE A 211 15.72 23.35 -40.30
CA ILE A 211 16.62 22.19 -40.34
C ILE A 211 17.60 22.27 -41.53
N PRO A 212 17.17 22.56 -42.78
CA PRO A 212 18.10 22.70 -43.89
C PRO A 212 19.13 23.80 -43.68
N LYS A 213 18.72 24.96 -43.15
CA LYS A 213 19.63 26.08 -42.87
C LYS A 213 20.63 25.75 -41.76
N LEU A 214 20.20 25.05 -40.72
CA LEU A 214 21.08 24.58 -39.66
C LEU A 214 22.07 23.52 -40.20
N SER A 215 21.63 22.65 -41.11
CA SER A 215 22.49 21.68 -41.78
C SER A 215 23.57 22.35 -42.63
N ASP A 216 23.23 23.42 -43.36
CA ASP A 216 24.22 24.24 -44.07
C ASP A 216 25.24 24.85 -43.11
N PHE A 217 24.80 25.45 -42.01
CA PHE A 217 25.72 25.99 -41.00
C PHE A 217 26.61 24.93 -40.37
N ARG A 218 26.08 23.73 -40.12
CA ARG A 218 26.83 22.62 -39.52
C ARG A 218 28.07 22.23 -40.32
N THR A 219 28.07 22.45 -41.63
CA THR A 219 29.26 22.21 -42.48
C THR A 219 30.46 23.10 -42.15
N ARG A 220 30.21 24.26 -41.53
CA ARG A 220 31.23 25.27 -41.17
C ARG A 220 31.37 25.45 -39.66
N MET A 221 30.81 24.53 -38.87
CA MET A 221 30.89 24.51 -37.41
C MET A 221 31.97 23.54 -36.95
N ARG A 222 32.41 23.72 -35.69
CA ARG A 222 33.28 22.73 -35.03
C ARG A 222 32.52 21.41 -34.84
N VAL A 223 33.14 20.29 -35.21
CA VAL A 223 32.54 18.96 -35.08
C VAL A 223 33.37 18.14 -34.10
N PHE A 224 32.68 17.50 -33.16
CA PHE A 224 33.29 16.59 -32.20
C PHE A 224 32.79 15.16 -32.43
N ASP A 225 33.66 14.18 -32.21
CA ASP A 225 33.28 12.77 -32.19
C ASP A 225 32.54 12.40 -30.88
N LYS A 226 32.18 11.11 -30.74
CA LYS A 226 31.47 10.62 -29.54
C LYS A 226 32.32 10.66 -28.27
N ASP A 227 33.64 10.68 -28.41
CA ASP A 227 34.61 10.70 -27.32
C ASP A 227 35.01 12.14 -26.94
N GLY A 228 34.45 13.15 -27.66
CA GLY A 228 34.69 14.57 -27.42
C GLY A 228 35.93 15.12 -28.11
N ASN A 229 36.55 14.35 -29.02
CA ASN A 229 37.68 14.83 -29.80
C ASN A 229 37.22 15.72 -30.94
N ASP A 230 37.97 16.78 -31.21
CA ASP A 230 37.72 17.70 -32.30
C ASP A 230 38.15 17.08 -33.64
N ILE A 231 37.18 16.79 -34.50
CA ILE A 231 37.37 16.22 -35.85
C ILE A 231 37.12 17.25 -36.96
N THR A 232 37.13 18.55 -36.61
CA THR A 232 36.79 19.63 -37.55
C THR A 232 37.67 19.64 -38.79
N ALA A 233 38.98 19.38 -38.66
CA ALA A 233 39.91 19.37 -39.79
C ALA A 233 39.62 18.25 -40.81
N GLU A 234 39.11 17.10 -40.35
CA GLU A 234 38.75 15.95 -41.19
C GLU A 234 37.47 16.23 -41.99
N VAL A 235 36.55 17.00 -41.40
CA VAL A 235 35.29 17.42 -42.02
C VAL A 235 35.50 18.63 -42.97
N GLU A 236 36.32 19.61 -42.57
CA GLU A 236 36.68 20.78 -43.39
C GLU A 236 37.43 20.38 -44.67
N ALA A 237 38.25 19.31 -44.62
CA ALA A 237 38.89 18.75 -45.82
C ALA A 237 37.90 18.20 -46.86
N MET A 238 36.64 17.94 -46.46
CA MET A 238 35.58 17.40 -47.33
C MET A 238 34.54 18.44 -47.77
N VAL A 239 34.52 19.66 -47.21
CA VAL A 239 33.44 20.65 -47.44
C VAL A 239 33.96 22.06 -47.76
N ALA A 240 33.21 22.78 -48.60
CA ALA A 240 33.61 24.00 -49.31
C ALA A 240 33.97 25.22 -48.42
N SER A 241 34.77 26.11 -49.03
CA SER A 241 35.32 27.34 -48.46
C SER A 241 34.30 28.29 -47.84
N GLY A 242 34.68 28.95 -46.74
CA GLY A 242 33.84 29.97 -46.08
C GLY A 242 34.39 30.41 -44.73
N LYS A 243 33.70 31.37 -44.08
CA LYS A 243 33.99 31.75 -42.68
C LYS A 243 33.39 30.73 -41.73
N ARG A 244 34.16 30.38 -40.70
CA ARG A 244 33.74 29.54 -39.57
C ARG A 244 32.48 30.10 -38.92
N VAL A 245 31.52 29.21 -38.63
CA VAL A 245 30.26 29.55 -37.96
C VAL A 245 30.33 29.07 -36.51
N VAL A 246 29.98 29.96 -35.58
CA VAL A 246 29.81 29.64 -34.16
C VAL A 246 28.36 29.93 -33.82
N ILE A 247 27.64 28.90 -33.37
CA ILE A 247 26.25 29.04 -32.92
C ILE A 247 26.24 29.28 -31.42
N TRP A 248 25.57 30.36 -31.03
CA TRP A 248 25.21 30.65 -29.65
C TRP A 248 23.77 30.19 -29.43
N TYR A 249 23.60 29.22 -28.55
CA TYR A 249 22.30 28.79 -28.09
C TYR A 249 21.87 29.68 -26.92
N HIS A 250 20.59 30.02 -26.90
CA HIS A 250 19.96 30.77 -25.83
C HIS A 250 18.80 29.96 -25.30
N ASP A 251 18.67 29.90 -23.98
CA ASP A 251 17.50 29.32 -23.35
C ASP A 251 17.15 30.11 -22.08
N GLU A 252 15.85 30.08 -21.73
CA GLU A 252 15.30 30.77 -20.58
C GLU A 252 14.73 29.74 -19.60
N SER A 253 15.23 29.74 -18.38
CA SER A 253 14.72 28.90 -17.29
C SER A 253 14.04 29.77 -16.24
N ILE A 254 12.78 29.45 -15.92
CA ILE A 254 12.03 30.14 -14.87
C ILE A 254 11.97 29.24 -13.64
N PHE A 255 12.50 29.74 -12.53
CA PHE A 255 12.43 29.08 -11.22
C PHE A 255 11.40 29.80 -10.35
N TYR A 256 10.39 29.09 -9.89
CA TYR A 256 9.39 29.64 -8.98
C TYR A 256 9.75 29.40 -7.53
N ALA A 257 9.43 30.35 -6.64
CA ALA A 257 9.64 30.23 -5.20
C ALA A 257 8.97 28.99 -4.59
N HIS A 258 7.89 28.49 -5.21
CA HIS A 258 7.14 27.32 -4.72
C HIS A 258 7.29 26.06 -5.60
N ASP A 259 8.33 25.96 -6.44
CA ASP A 259 8.48 24.88 -7.43
C ASP A 259 8.66 23.46 -6.86
N ARG A 260 8.76 23.30 -5.52
CA ARG A 260 9.17 22.01 -4.94
C ARG A 260 8.05 21.10 -4.40
N HIS A 261 6.81 21.55 -4.26
CA HIS A 261 5.84 20.85 -3.39
C HIS A 261 4.49 20.52 -4.06
N ARG A 262 4.50 20.04 -5.31
CA ARG A 262 3.26 19.74 -6.07
C ARG A 262 2.52 18.47 -5.61
N LYS A 263 3.21 17.51 -4.98
CA LYS A 263 2.59 16.26 -4.49
C LYS A 263 1.89 16.47 -3.15
N SER A 264 0.67 15.98 -3.04
CA SER A 264 -0.14 16.06 -1.82
C SER A 264 -1.05 14.84 -1.69
N TRP A 265 -1.55 14.57 -0.49
CA TRP A 265 -2.56 13.54 -0.27
C TRP A 265 -3.92 14.04 -0.76
N ARG A 266 -4.52 13.32 -1.71
CA ARG A 266 -5.83 13.64 -2.29
C ARG A 266 -6.70 12.39 -2.37
N HIS A 267 -8.01 12.56 -2.23
CA HIS A 267 -8.93 11.45 -2.46
C HIS A 267 -8.94 11.10 -3.95
N LYS A 268 -8.95 9.80 -4.29
CA LYS A 268 -8.92 9.30 -5.67
C LYS A 268 -10.02 9.89 -6.57
N ASP A 269 -11.17 10.22 -5.98
CA ASP A 269 -12.36 10.74 -6.69
C ASP A 269 -12.45 12.27 -6.64
N THR A 270 -11.40 12.97 -6.21
CA THR A 270 -11.42 14.44 -6.13
C THR A 270 -11.42 15.04 -7.54
N SER A 271 -12.37 15.93 -7.83
CA SER A 271 -12.41 16.68 -9.09
C SER A 271 -11.15 17.54 -9.25
N ILE A 272 -10.65 17.62 -10.48
CA ILE A 272 -9.51 18.49 -10.84
C ILE A 272 -9.94 19.94 -10.62
N LYS A 273 -9.35 20.61 -9.64
CA LYS A 273 -9.57 22.05 -9.44
C LYS A 273 -8.65 22.84 -10.38
N PRO A 274 -9.17 23.85 -11.09
CA PRO A 274 -8.33 24.80 -11.81
C PRO A 274 -7.37 25.47 -10.84
N HIS A 275 -6.08 25.45 -11.15
CA HIS A 275 -5.06 26.14 -10.37
C HIS A 275 -4.95 27.57 -10.88
N GLN A 276 -4.77 28.53 -9.97
CA GLN A 276 -4.38 29.87 -10.36
C GLN A 276 -3.01 29.80 -11.05
N LYS A 277 -2.87 30.55 -12.14
CA LYS A 277 -1.62 30.61 -12.89
C LYS A 277 -0.57 31.36 -12.06
N GLY A 278 0.51 30.67 -11.71
CA GLY A 278 1.69 31.23 -11.03
C GLY A 278 2.05 30.48 -9.74
N GLU A 279 3.34 30.17 -9.56
CA GLU A 279 3.87 29.45 -8.39
C GLU A 279 4.65 30.38 -7.45
N GLY A 280 4.15 31.61 -7.29
CA GLY A 280 4.79 32.68 -6.52
C GLY A 280 5.78 33.52 -7.34
N VAL A 281 6.65 34.25 -6.64
CA VAL A 281 7.70 35.05 -7.28
C VAL A 281 8.61 34.13 -8.09
N SER A 282 8.90 34.53 -9.32
CA SER A 282 9.78 33.80 -10.24
C SER A 282 11.14 34.47 -10.37
N LEU A 283 12.19 33.67 -10.37
CA LEU A 283 13.50 34.04 -10.88
C LEU A 283 13.61 33.52 -12.32
N MET A 284 13.66 34.42 -13.28
CA MET A 284 13.99 34.08 -14.66
C MET A 284 15.51 34.13 -14.78
N VAL A 285 16.09 33.07 -15.34
CA VAL A 285 17.52 33.00 -15.68
C VAL A 285 17.61 32.76 -17.18
N ALA A 286 18.27 33.68 -17.88
CA ALA A 286 18.53 33.58 -19.31
C ALA A 286 20.03 33.68 -19.57
N ASP A 287 20.59 32.81 -20.41
CA ASP A 287 22.03 32.83 -20.71
C ASP A 287 22.31 32.29 -22.11
N PHE A 288 23.50 32.60 -22.64
CA PHE A 288 23.94 32.14 -23.95
C PHE A 288 25.12 31.17 -23.81
N VAL A 289 25.10 30.08 -24.57
CA VAL A 289 26.17 29.06 -24.55
C VAL A 289 26.58 28.64 -25.96
N SER A 290 27.87 28.44 -26.17
CA SER A 290 28.42 27.83 -27.38
C SER A 290 29.34 26.67 -27.02
N ALA A 291 29.47 25.69 -27.92
CA ALA A 291 30.42 24.59 -27.74
C ALA A 291 31.88 25.09 -27.77
N ASP A 292 32.14 26.17 -28.49
CA ASP A 292 33.49 26.73 -28.68
C ASP A 292 34.00 27.52 -27.47
N PHE A 293 33.12 28.29 -26.83
CA PHE A 293 33.51 29.28 -25.82
C PHE A 293 32.80 29.10 -24.47
N GLY A 294 31.94 28.09 -24.34
CA GLY A 294 31.11 27.90 -23.15
C GLY A 294 30.11 29.05 -23.00
N TRP A 295 29.92 29.52 -21.76
CA TRP A 295 29.01 30.62 -21.45
C TRP A 295 29.50 31.95 -22.02
N LEU A 296 28.59 32.74 -22.57
CA LEU A 296 28.92 34.03 -23.18
C LEU A 296 29.39 35.02 -22.11
N VAL A 297 30.63 35.46 -22.23
CA VAL A 297 31.26 36.43 -21.33
C VAL A 297 31.91 37.57 -22.12
N GLY A 298 31.85 38.77 -21.57
CA GLY A 298 32.47 39.96 -22.17
C GLY A 298 33.99 39.81 -22.24
N PRO A 299 34.63 40.08 -23.39
CA PRO A 299 36.04 39.79 -23.63
C PRO A 299 37.02 40.55 -22.73
N GLN A 300 36.63 41.71 -22.18
CA GLN A 300 37.48 42.52 -21.29
C GLN A 300 36.97 42.61 -19.85
N THR A 301 35.65 42.60 -19.67
CA THR A 301 35.02 42.84 -18.36
C THR A 301 34.73 41.55 -17.59
N LYS A 302 34.83 40.38 -18.24
CA LYS A 302 34.37 39.07 -17.72
C LYS A 302 32.93 39.07 -17.22
N ARG A 303 32.12 40.07 -17.59
CA ARG A 303 30.70 40.14 -17.24
C ARG A 303 29.95 39.09 -18.07
N SER A 304 29.13 38.29 -17.41
CA SER A 304 28.28 37.30 -18.05
C SER A 304 27.10 37.99 -18.75
N ALA A 305 26.61 37.40 -19.84
CA ALA A 305 25.37 37.79 -20.50
C ALA A 305 24.11 37.35 -19.73
N ARG A 306 24.28 36.69 -18.58
CA ARG A 306 23.20 36.18 -17.76
C ARG A 306 22.29 37.31 -17.26
N VAL A 307 21.00 37.14 -17.48
CA VAL A 307 19.92 37.93 -16.90
C VAL A 307 19.20 37.08 -15.85
#